data_AF-A0A1I4GPE8-F1
#
_entry.id   AF-A0A1I4GPE8-F1
#
_cell.length_a   1.000
_cell.length_b   1.000
_cell.length_c   1.000
_cell.angle_alpha   90.00
_cell.angle_beta   90.00
_cell.angle_gamma   90.00
#
_symmetry.space_group_name_H-M   'P 1'
#
loop_
_entity.id
_entity.type
_entity.pdbx_description
1 polymer ?
#
loop_
_entity_poly.entity_id
_entity_poly.type
_entity_poly.pdbx_seq_one_letter_code
_entity_poly.pdbx_strand_id
1 'polypeptide(L)' 'MDADSPTVALREELRVVEEELAQLREAAADLRRRIGERWHEPTDAEERASMITAAEEQEAFIAVLEQRREDLLRKLGERR' A
#
# COMPACT_ATOMS: atom_id res chain seq x y z
N MET A 1 -2.66 -32.66 10.18
CA MET A 1 -2.19 -32.20 8.86
C MET A 1 -3.06 -31.00 8.52
N ASP A 2 -2.80 -29.85 9.15
CA ASP A 2 -3.79 -28.76 9.19
C ASP A 2 -3.22 -27.44 8.64
N ALA A 3 -2.13 -27.53 7.86
CA ALA A 3 -1.57 -26.39 7.15
C ALA A 3 -2.43 -25.94 5.95
N ASP A 4 -3.48 -26.70 5.61
CA ASP A 4 -4.30 -26.52 4.40
C ASP A 4 -5.76 -26.15 4.70
N SER A 5 -6.07 -25.74 5.94
CA SER A 5 -7.40 -25.24 6.25
C SER A 5 -7.61 -23.89 5.53
N PRO A 6 -8.76 -23.67 4.86
CA PRO A 6 -9.06 -22.42 4.17
C PRO A 6 -8.86 -21.17 5.04
N THR A 7 -9.09 -21.28 6.35
CA THR A 7 -8.87 -20.19 7.30
C THR A 7 -7.39 -19.86 7.51
N VAL A 8 -6.51 -20.87 7.52
CA VAL A 8 -5.06 -20.67 7.65
C VAL A 8 -4.51 -19.98 6.39
N ALA A 9 -4.94 -20.43 5.21
CA ALA A 9 -4.58 -19.79 3.95
C ALA A 9 -5.03 -18.32 3.88
N LEU A 10 -6.26 -18.02 4.30
CA LEU A 10 -6.76 -16.64 4.34
C LEU A 10 -6.01 -15.75 5.34
N ARG A 11 -5.57 -16.30 6.48
CA ARG A 11 -4.75 -15.55 7.45
C ARG A 11 -3.35 -15.28 6.94
N GLU A 12 -2.75 -16.24 6.26
CA GLU A 12 -1.44 -16.03 5.64
C GLU A 12 -1.51 -14.99 4.52
N GLU A 13 -2.55 -15.06 3.67
CA GLU A 13 -2.80 -14.02 2.66
C GLU A 13 -2.99 -12.65 3.30
N LEU A 14 -3.78 -12.57 4.39
CA LEU A 14 -3.99 -11.32 5.12
C LEU A 14 -2.67 -10.78 5.67
N ARG A 15 -1.82 -11.63 6.25
CA ARG A 15 -0.51 -11.26 6.78
C ARG A 15 0.38 -10.66 5.69
N VAL A 16 0.44 -11.30 4.52
CA VAL A 16 1.22 -10.81 3.37
C VAL A 16 0.69 -9.46 2.89
N VAL A 17 -0.63 -9.30 2.74
CA VAL A 17 -1.22 -8.03 2.32
C VAL A 17 -0.96 -6.91 3.34
N GLU A 18 -1.02 -7.22 4.64
CA GLU A 18 -0.71 -6.23 5.69
C GLU A 18 0.76 -5.82 5.70
N GLU A 19 1.67 -6.76 5.44
CA GLU A 19 3.10 -6.49 5.30
C GLU A 19 3.40 -5.61 4.06
N GLU A 20 2.81 -5.94 2.92
CA GLU A 20 2.91 -5.13 1.69
C GLU A 20 2.35 -3.73 1.89
N LEU A 21 1.20 -3.60 2.55
CA LEU A 21 0.60 -2.30 2.89
C LEU A 21 1.50 -1.45 3.79
N ALA A 22 2.15 -2.07 4.77
CA ALA A 22 3.08 -1.35 5.65
C ALA A 22 4.26 -0.78 4.87
N GLN A 23 4.89 -1.61 4.02
CA GLN A 23 6.02 -1.20 3.18
C GLN A 23 5.64 -0.09 2.19
N LEU A 24 4.48 -0.22 1.53
CA LEU A 24 4.01 0.79 0.57
C LEU A 24 3.67 2.12 1.22
N ARG A 25 3.05 2.10 2.42
CA ARG A 25 2.75 3.33 3.16
C ARG A 25 4.02 4.06 3.58
N GLU A 26 5.05 3.33 4.00
CA GLU A 26 6.37 3.90 4.29
C GLU A 26 6.99 4.53 3.04
N ALA A 27 7.03 3.80 1.92
CA ALA A 27 7.54 4.31 0.66
C ALA A 27 6.78 5.55 0.16
N ALA A 28 5.45 5.57 0.28
CA ALA A 28 4.62 6.71 -0.10
C ALA A 28 4.84 7.93 0.81
N ALA A 29 5.04 7.70 2.12
CA ALA A 29 5.41 8.78 3.04
C ALA A 29 6.78 9.39 2.66
N ASP A 30 7.76 8.55 2.34
CA ASP A 30 9.08 8.97 1.89
C ASP A 30 9.04 9.76 0.59
N LEU A 31 8.27 9.30 -0.39
CA LEU A 31 8.11 10.00 -1.65
C LEU A 31 7.47 11.38 -1.44
N ARG A 32 6.41 11.47 -0.63
CA ARG A 32 5.78 12.76 -0.31
C ARG A 32 6.73 13.72 0.43
N ARG A 33 7.55 13.21 1.36
CA ARG A 33 8.59 14.02 2.02
C ARG A 33 9.57 14.59 1.00
N ARG A 34 10.09 13.76 0.09
CA ARG A 34 11.03 14.18 -0.96
C ARG A 34 10.43 15.19 -1.92
N ILE A 35 9.16 15.03 -2.31
CA ILE A 35 8.42 16.02 -3.13
C ILE A 35 8.33 17.36 -2.40
N GLY A 36 8.01 17.35 -1.10
CA GLY A 36 7.94 18.55 -0.28
C GLY A 36 9.29 19.26 -0.11
N GLU A 37 10.35 18.52 0.18
CA GLU A 37 11.72 19.05 0.33
C GLU A 37 12.21 19.69 -0.98
N ARG A 38 11.95 19.04 -2.12
CA ARG A 38 12.35 19.53 -3.45
C ARG A 38 11.41 20.57 -4.04
N TRP A 39 10.30 20.89 -3.37
CA TRP A 39 9.28 21.80 -3.92
C TRP A 39 9.81 23.22 -4.22
N HIS A 40 10.88 23.65 -3.57
CA HIS A 40 11.51 24.95 -3.80
C HIS A 40 12.84 24.86 -4.55
N GLU A 41 13.30 23.65 -4.89
CA GLU A 41 14.50 23.47 -5.70
C GLU A 41 14.21 23.79 -7.17
N PRO A 42 15.21 24.26 -7.94
CA PRO A 42 15.10 24.40 -9.39
C PRO A 42 15.09 23.01 -10.06
N THR A 43 13.99 22.27 -9.87
CA THR A 43 13.65 21.02 -10.55
C THR A 43 12.79 21.34 -11.77
N ASP A 44 13.01 20.65 -12.89
CA ASP A 44 12.17 20.78 -14.07
C ASP A 44 10.73 20.36 -13.76
N ALA A 45 9.75 21.00 -14.40
CA ALA A 45 8.34 20.70 -14.28
C ALA A 45 8.02 19.24 -14.63
N GLU A 46 8.77 18.65 -15.57
CA GLU A 46 8.63 17.23 -15.95
C GLU A 46 9.05 16.27 -14.81
N GLU A 47 10.14 16.58 -14.09
CA GLU A 47 10.58 15.79 -12.94
C GLU A 47 9.55 15.87 -11.81
N ARG A 48 8.99 17.07 -11.56
CA ARG A 48 7.93 17.27 -10.56
C ARG A 48 6.67 16.51 -10.89
N ALA A 49 6.21 16.60 -12.15
CA ALA A 49 5.03 15.87 -12.61
C ALA A 49 5.24 14.35 -12.44
N SER A 50 6.41 13.84 -12.81
CA SER A 50 6.75 12.43 -12.67
C SER A 50 6.71 11.95 -11.21
N MET A 51 7.23 12.76 -10.27
CA MET A 51 7.17 12.42 -8.84
C MET A 51 5.73 12.44 -8.29
N ILE A 52 4.90 13.39 -8.73
CA ILE A 52 3.48 13.48 -8.33
C ILE A 52 2.73 12.25 -8.85
N THR A 53 2.87 11.92 -10.13
CA THR A 53 2.24 10.73 -10.72
C THR A 53 2.66 9.45 -10.00
N ALA A 54 3.96 9.30 -9.69
CA ALA A 54 4.42 8.14 -8.92
C ALA A 54 3.78 8.06 -7.52
N ALA A 55 3.52 9.19 -6.87
CA ALA A 55 2.82 9.22 -5.58
C ALA A 55 1.34 8.84 -5.74
N GLU A 56 0.66 9.35 -6.75
CA GLU A 56 -0.74 9.01 -7.06
C GLU A 56 -0.90 7.52 -7.41
N GLU A 57 0.03 6.94 -8.16
CA GLU A 57 0.05 5.50 -8.48
C GLU A 57 0.24 4.64 -7.22
N GLN A 58 1.13 5.04 -6.31
CA GLN A 58 1.30 4.34 -5.03
C GLN A 58 0.04 4.43 -4.17
N GLU A 59 -0.63 5.57 -4.13
CA GLU A 59 -1.91 5.73 -3.41
C GLU A 59 -3.01 4.84 -3.99
N ALA A 60 -3.12 4.77 -5.32
CA ALA A 60 -4.07 3.90 -5.99
C ALA A 60 -3.79 2.42 -5.67
N PHE A 61 -2.53 2.00 -5.64
CA PHE A 61 -2.17 0.62 -5.30
C PHE A 61 -2.45 0.29 -3.83
N ILE A 62 -2.17 1.23 -2.91
CA ILE A 62 -2.54 1.10 -1.50
C ILE A 62 -4.05 0.89 -1.35
N ALA A 63 -4.88 1.67 -2.05
CA ALA A 63 -6.33 1.54 -1.98
C ALA A 63 -6.83 0.15 -2.44
N VAL A 64 -6.22 -0.42 -3.48
CA VAL A 64 -6.53 -1.78 -3.95
C VAL A 64 -6.19 -2.83 -2.89
N LEU A 65 -5.02 -2.71 -2.25
CA LEU A 65 -4.61 -3.63 -1.19
C LEU A 65 -5.44 -3.48 0.08
N GLU A 66 -5.86 -2.26 0.43
CA GLU A 66 -6.80 -2.01 1.53
C GLU A 66 -8.15 -2.68 1.27
N GLN A 67 -8.68 -2.59 0.04
CA GLN A 67 -9.90 -3.29 -0.34
C GLN A 67 -9.75 -4.82 -0.22
N ARG A 68 -8.60 -5.36 -0.64
CA ARG A 68 -8.30 -6.79 -0.50
C ARG A 68 -8.22 -7.22 0.97
N ARG A 69 -7.52 -6.44 1.80
CA ARG A 69 -7.43 -6.66 3.25
C ARG A 69 -8.81 -6.70 3.88
N GLU A 70 -9.65 -5.74 3.51
CA GLU A 70 -11.03 -5.63 3.95
C GLU A 70 -11.89 -6.84 3.59
N ASP A 71 -11.71 -7.38 2.38
CA ASP A 71 -12.41 -8.57 1.93
C ASP A 71 -11.92 -9.82 2.66
N LEU A 72 -10.62 -9.93 2.93
CA LEU A 72 -10.04 -11.03 3.72
C LEU A 72 -10.55 -11.03 5.16
N LEU A 73 -10.58 -9.85 5.82
CA LEU A 73 -11.16 -9.71 7.15
C LEU A 73 -12.65 -10.09 7.18
N ARG A 74 -13.40 -9.74 6.13
CA ARG A 74 -14.81 -10.15 6.00
C ARG A 74 -14.95 -11.67 5.87
N LYS A 75 -14.12 -12.32 5.04
CA LYS A 75 -14.09 -13.78 4.87
C LYS A 75 -13.71 -14.51 6.17
N LEU A 76 -12.84 -13.91 6.99
CA LEU A 76 -12.43 -14.44 8.29
C LEU A 76 -13.45 -14.17 9.40
N GLY A 77 -14.45 -13.31 9.17
CA GLY A 77 -15.39 -12.87 10.21
C GLY A 77 -14.76 -11.95 11.25
N GLU A 78 -13.61 -11.35 10.93
CA GLU A 78 -12.82 -10.49 11.83
C GLU A 78 -13.12 -9.00 11.61
N ARG A 79 -14.00 -8.66 10.65
CA ARG A 79 -14.54 -7.31 10.45
C ARG A 79 -15.70 -7.05 11.42
N ARG A 80 -15.49 -6.19 12.43
CA ARG A 80 -16.56 -5.66 13.31
C ARG A 80 -17.21 -4.41 12.73
#